data_AF-A0A929J211-F1
#
_entry.id   AF-A0A929J211-F1
#
_cell.length_a   1.000
_cell.length_b   1.000
_cell.length_c   1.000
_cell.angle_alpha   90.00
_cell.angle_beta   90.00
_cell.angle_gamma   90.00
#
_symmetry.space_group_name_H-M   'P 1'
#
loop_
_entity.id
_entity.type
_entity.pdbx_description
1 polymer ?
#
loop_
_entity_poly.entity_id
_entity_poly.type
_entity_poly.pdbx_seq_one_letter_code
_entity_poly.pdbx_strand_id
1 'polypeptide(L)'
;QINLSWTDNSTDETGFKITKNNSLINTTDANVTSYSNTSLTCGTTYNYSVQATNASDDSTAITSSATTVACPIEIPNAPSVTHKLTVEKIGNGTITSDYGINCGNDCEQDFADQAEVNLIATPDTDWLFTGWTGDCDTEGLVRLHKDKTCIATFESTVQPVDIIPVDNADTPIDTTDNNPINIPITDVPITDVIDNTTDNSTDIPTDTTDSVDNSNELEIDGNGDGILDSEQIYVITIPDAITGKYLTLESHIGCPIKIASAHIEEEQAFESEDYSFPQGIIYYELQCKKANITMYFHGMSRFRMKPVYKKFGSLIPGDLSTLSWYTLPNVIFNIETVNGKPVATAKFTLIDGELGDNTGVDGRIVDPGGIGFK
;
A
#
# COMPACT_ATOMS: atom_id res chain seq x y z
N GLN A 1 -8.50 19.30 30.44
CA GLN A 1 -8.98 20.11 31.58
C GLN A 1 -10.47 20.39 31.42
N ILE A 2 -11.17 20.76 32.49
CA ILE A 2 -12.56 21.25 32.45
C ILE A 2 -12.60 22.61 33.15
N ASN A 3 -13.17 23.62 32.49
CA ASN A 3 -13.36 24.96 33.05
C ASN A 3 -14.81 25.14 33.48
N LEU A 4 -15.02 25.51 34.73
CA LEU A 4 -16.32 25.81 35.31
C LEU A 4 -16.53 27.32 35.35
N SER A 5 -17.75 27.75 35.08
CA SER A 5 -18.20 29.13 35.25
C SER A 5 -19.60 29.13 35.86
N TRP A 6 -19.86 30.04 36.80
CA TRP A 6 -21.17 30.19 37.43
C TRP A 6 -21.52 31.67 37.64
N THR A 7 -22.82 31.92 37.83
CA THR A 7 -23.31 33.24 38.24
C THR A 7 -23.34 33.30 39.76
N ASP A 8 -22.71 34.34 40.31
CA ASP A 8 -22.83 34.66 41.73
C ASP A 8 -24.13 35.42 42.01
N ASN A 9 -24.98 34.85 42.86
CA ASN A 9 -26.22 35.47 43.35
C ASN A 9 -26.22 35.63 44.87
N SER A 10 -25.14 35.25 45.56
CA SER A 10 -25.00 35.42 47.00
C SER A 10 -24.49 36.84 47.29
N THR A 11 -24.74 37.33 48.50
CA THR A 11 -24.31 38.67 48.93
C THR A 11 -23.51 38.63 50.23
N ASP A 12 -23.33 37.44 50.79
CA ASP A 12 -22.79 37.17 52.11
C ASP A 12 -21.93 35.90 52.14
N GLU A 13 -21.57 35.35 50.98
CA GLU A 13 -20.66 34.23 50.85
C GLU A 13 -19.23 34.63 51.21
N THR A 14 -18.55 33.70 51.84
CA THR A 14 -17.11 33.78 52.09
C THR A 14 -16.30 33.06 51.02
N GLY A 15 -16.98 32.33 50.13
CA GLY A 15 -16.39 31.55 49.05
C GLY A 15 -17.36 30.60 48.37
N PHE A 16 -16.86 29.85 47.38
CA PHE A 16 -17.61 28.77 46.74
C PHE A 16 -16.92 27.43 46.88
N LYS A 17 -17.65 26.45 47.43
CA LYS A 17 -17.25 25.04 47.47
C LYS A 17 -17.52 24.40 46.12
N ILE A 18 -16.48 23.85 45.50
CA ILE A 18 -16.57 23.08 44.25
C ILE A 18 -16.35 21.61 44.57
N THR A 19 -17.33 20.78 44.23
CA THR A 19 -17.19 19.33 44.32
C THR A 19 -17.06 18.69 42.93
N LYS A 20 -16.33 17.58 42.85
CA LYS A 20 -16.23 16.69 41.70
C LYS A 20 -16.63 15.29 42.14
N ASN A 21 -17.62 14.68 41.47
CA ASN A 21 -18.17 13.38 41.82
C ASN A 21 -18.47 13.27 43.33
N ASN A 22 -19.16 14.29 43.87
CA ASN A 22 -19.55 14.43 45.29
C ASN A 22 -18.39 14.59 46.29
N SER A 23 -17.15 14.78 45.84
CA SER A 23 -16.00 15.06 46.70
C SER A 23 -15.56 16.51 46.55
N LEU A 24 -15.39 17.23 47.66
CA LEU A 24 -14.84 18.60 47.65
C LEU A 24 -13.44 18.59 47.03
N ILE A 25 -13.24 19.41 46.01
CA ILE A 25 -11.93 19.56 45.34
C ILE A 25 -11.31 20.94 45.54
N ASN A 26 -12.13 21.95 45.80
CA ASN A 26 -11.64 23.29 46.10
C ASN A 26 -12.69 24.14 46.85
N THR A 27 -12.23 25.14 47.57
CA THR A 27 -13.05 26.27 48.05
C THR A 27 -12.39 27.54 47.57
N THR A 28 -13.08 28.31 46.73
CA THR A 28 -12.60 29.59 46.21
C THR A 28 -12.87 30.71 47.21
N ASP A 29 -12.22 31.86 47.02
CA ASP A 29 -12.55 33.09 47.76
C ASP A 29 -13.93 33.65 47.36
N ALA A 30 -14.47 34.57 48.17
CA ALA A 30 -15.72 35.27 47.88
C ALA A 30 -15.71 35.95 46.49
N ASN A 31 -16.88 36.08 45.86
CA ASN A 31 -17.08 36.67 44.53
C ASN A 31 -16.35 35.99 43.35
N VAL A 32 -15.66 34.86 43.55
CA VAL A 32 -15.06 34.11 42.43
C VAL A 32 -16.15 33.39 41.65
N THR A 33 -16.14 33.53 40.32
CA THR A 33 -17.18 32.99 39.40
C THR A 33 -16.68 31.94 38.42
N SER A 34 -15.44 31.48 38.58
CA SER A 34 -14.87 30.44 37.71
C SER A 34 -13.81 29.58 38.42
N TYR A 35 -13.62 28.36 37.92
CA TYR A 35 -12.60 27.43 38.40
C TYR A 35 -12.11 26.54 37.28
N SER A 36 -10.79 26.34 37.17
CA SER A 36 -10.19 25.43 36.20
C SER A 36 -9.74 24.15 36.89
N ASN A 37 -10.26 23.02 36.43
CA ASN A 37 -9.87 21.70 36.92
C ASN A 37 -8.95 21.00 35.93
N THR A 38 -7.67 20.92 36.29
CA THR A 38 -6.60 20.28 35.50
C THR A 38 -6.36 18.84 35.95
N SER A 39 -5.46 18.14 35.26
CA SER A 39 -5.04 16.77 35.62
C SER A 39 -6.20 15.75 35.69
N LEU A 40 -7.12 15.85 34.73
CA LEU A 40 -8.25 14.93 34.59
C LEU A 40 -7.91 13.81 33.62
N THR A 41 -8.49 12.63 33.85
CA THR A 41 -8.42 11.51 32.91
C THR A 41 -9.20 11.88 31.65
N CYS A 42 -8.60 11.66 30.49
CA CYS A 42 -9.25 11.82 29.19
C CYS A 42 -10.44 10.85 29.03
N GLY A 43 -11.35 11.14 28.11
CA GLY A 43 -12.57 10.36 27.83
C GLY A 43 -13.52 10.16 29.00
N THR A 44 -13.31 10.86 30.13
CA THR A 44 -14.01 10.62 31.38
C THR A 44 -15.03 11.73 31.65
N THR A 45 -16.27 11.33 31.95
CA THR A 45 -17.33 12.24 32.39
C THR A 45 -17.19 12.53 33.88
N TYR A 46 -17.18 13.82 34.24
CA TYR A 46 -17.15 14.28 35.62
C TYR A 46 -18.41 15.09 35.93
N ASN A 47 -19.00 14.82 37.08
CA ASN A 47 -20.08 15.62 37.64
C ASN A 47 -19.51 16.64 38.61
N TYR A 48 -19.90 17.90 38.47
CA TYR A 48 -19.49 19.00 39.32
C TYR A 48 -20.68 19.57 40.08
N SER A 49 -20.41 20.06 41.29
CA SER A 49 -21.34 20.95 41.97
C SER A 49 -20.64 22.20 42.49
N VAL A 50 -21.38 23.30 42.55
CA VAL A 50 -20.93 24.56 43.16
C VAL A 50 -21.95 25.01 44.21
N GLN A 51 -21.45 25.39 45.39
CA GLN A 51 -22.23 25.92 46.51
C GLN A 51 -21.57 27.19 47.04
N ALA A 52 -22.35 28.23 47.30
CA ALA A 52 -21.90 29.36 48.10
C ALA A 52 -21.77 28.90 49.57
N THR A 53 -20.75 29.36 50.29
CA THR A 53 -20.52 29.00 51.69
C THR A 53 -20.24 30.24 52.53
N ASN A 54 -20.82 30.31 53.73
CA ASN A 54 -20.48 31.32 54.74
C ASN A 54 -20.19 30.63 56.09
N ALA A 55 -19.97 31.42 57.14
CA ALA A 55 -19.64 30.88 58.46
C ALA A 55 -20.78 30.07 59.13
N SER A 56 -22.01 30.16 58.61
CA SER A 56 -23.20 29.58 59.21
C SER A 56 -23.70 28.35 58.45
N ASP A 57 -23.73 28.39 57.13
CA ASP A 57 -24.26 27.30 56.30
C ASP A 57 -23.78 27.36 54.84
N ASP A 58 -24.07 26.30 54.09
CA ASP A 58 -23.86 26.20 52.65
C ASP A 58 -25.19 26.40 51.88
N SER A 59 -25.12 26.99 50.69
CA SER A 59 -26.28 27.09 49.81
C SER A 59 -26.68 25.73 49.23
N THR A 60 -27.86 25.66 48.61
CA THR A 60 -28.18 24.54 47.71
C THR A 60 -27.14 24.45 46.60
N ALA A 61 -26.73 23.21 46.27
CA ALA A 61 -25.77 22.97 45.21
C ALA A 61 -26.42 23.08 43.83
N ILE A 62 -25.75 23.78 42.91
CA ILE A 62 -26.03 23.64 41.48
C ILE A 62 -25.09 22.60 40.88
N THR A 63 -25.61 21.74 40.01
CA THR A 63 -24.84 20.65 39.40
C THR A 63 -24.74 20.80 37.89
N SER A 64 -23.62 20.35 37.34
CA SER A 64 -23.40 20.24 35.90
C SER A 64 -22.44 19.09 35.63
N SER A 65 -22.43 18.55 34.41
CA SER A 65 -21.50 17.51 34.01
C SER A 65 -20.74 17.93 32.76
N ALA A 66 -19.50 17.46 32.65
CA ALA A 66 -18.68 17.67 31.48
C ALA A 66 -17.76 16.48 31.27
N THR A 67 -17.53 16.14 30.00
CA THR A 67 -16.66 15.04 29.58
C THR A 67 -15.38 15.61 29.02
N THR A 68 -14.24 15.15 29.52
CA THR A 68 -12.94 15.50 28.92
C THR A 68 -12.84 14.93 27.51
N VAL A 69 -12.07 15.57 26.63
CA VAL A 69 -11.68 15.02 25.32
C VAL A 69 -11.24 13.56 25.44
N ALA A 70 -11.58 12.74 24.44
CA ALA A 70 -11.21 11.32 24.39
C ALA A 70 -9.71 11.11 24.59
N CYS A 71 -9.32 9.96 25.12
CA CYS A 71 -7.91 9.64 25.25
C CYS A 71 -7.26 9.54 23.88
N PRO A 72 -6.05 10.10 23.69
CA PRO A 72 -5.26 9.75 22.53
C PRO A 72 -5.05 8.24 22.57
N ILE A 73 -5.42 7.56 21.49
CA ILE A 73 -5.21 6.12 21.36
C ILE A 73 -3.70 5.93 21.15
N GLU A 74 -3.07 5.13 22.00
CA GLU A 74 -1.70 4.67 21.75
C GLU A 74 -1.75 3.62 20.64
N ILE A 75 -1.34 4.00 19.44
CA ILE A 75 -1.29 3.10 18.29
C ILE A 75 0.06 2.36 18.33
N PRO A 76 0.08 1.02 18.32
CA PRO A 76 1.31 0.27 18.08
C PRO A 76 1.90 0.70 16.73
N ASN A 77 3.20 0.99 16.67
CA ASN A 77 3.84 1.20 15.38
C ASN A 77 3.54 0.01 14.47
N ALA A 78 3.04 0.28 13.26
CA ALA A 78 2.80 -0.76 12.26
C ALA A 78 4.07 -1.62 12.11
N PRO A 79 3.94 -2.96 12.06
CA PRO A 79 5.10 -3.81 11.88
C PRO A 79 5.81 -3.42 10.58
N SER A 80 7.08 -3.04 10.69
CA SER A 80 7.92 -2.80 9.52
C SER A 80 8.21 -4.16 8.89
N VAL A 81 7.56 -4.46 7.78
CA VAL A 81 7.89 -5.63 6.95
C VAL A 81 9.16 -5.30 6.20
N THR A 82 10.14 -6.19 6.30
CA THR A 82 11.40 -6.09 5.55
C THR A 82 11.60 -7.35 4.72
N HIS A 83 12.25 -7.18 3.57
CA HIS A 83 12.65 -8.25 2.68
C HIS A 83 14.16 -8.20 2.46
N LYS A 84 14.78 -9.38 2.37
CA LYS A 84 16.20 -9.50 2.10
C LYS A 84 16.46 -9.38 0.61
N LEU A 85 17.35 -8.47 0.22
CA LEU A 85 17.97 -8.49 -1.10
C LEU A 85 19.33 -9.17 -1.00
N THR A 86 19.49 -10.26 -1.73
CA THR A 86 20.76 -10.94 -1.94
C THR A 86 21.32 -10.59 -3.32
N VAL A 87 22.61 -10.33 -3.38
CA VAL A 87 23.30 -10.01 -4.63
C VAL A 87 24.42 -11.02 -4.87
N GLU A 88 24.43 -11.65 -6.03
CA GLU A 88 25.46 -12.57 -6.46
C GLU A 88 26.24 -12.02 -7.65
N LYS A 89 27.48 -12.49 -7.81
CA LYS A 89 28.32 -12.11 -8.95
C LYS A 89 29.01 -13.33 -9.57
N ILE A 90 29.03 -13.36 -10.90
CA ILE A 90 29.79 -14.32 -11.69
C ILE A 90 30.94 -13.56 -12.35
N GLY A 91 32.19 -14.00 -12.15
CA GLY A 91 33.38 -13.29 -12.62
C GLY A 91 33.91 -12.26 -11.63
N ASN A 92 34.75 -11.33 -12.11
CA ASN A 92 35.39 -10.30 -11.28
C ASN A 92 34.87 -8.90 -11.58
N GLY A 93 34.70 -8.14 -10.50
CA GLY A 93 33.90 -6.92 -10.43
C GLY A 93 33.27 -6.76 -9.05
N THR A 94 32.67 -5.60 -8.84
CA THR A 94 31.98 -5.18 -7.61
C THR A 94 30.55 -4.76 -7.94
N ILE A 95 29.62 -4.97 -7.00
CA ILE A 95 28.24 -4.52 -7.12
C ILE A 95 27.92 -3.62 -5.93
N THR A 96 27.42 -2.42 -6.18
CA THR A 96 27.02 -1.48 -5.12
C THR A 96 25.58 -1.03 -5.25
N SER A 97 24.91 -0.69 -4.15
CA SER A 97 23.61 -0.01 -4.19
C SER A 97 23.66 1.40 -3.60
N ASP A 98 22.59 2.16 -3.83
CA ASP A 98 22.29 3.44 -3.19
C ASP A 98 22.07 3.34 -1.66
N TYR A 99 21.92 2.12 -1.13
CA TYR A 99 21.53 1.84 0.24
C TYR A 99 22.43 0.82 0.97
N GLY A 100 23.72 0.75 0.58
CA GLY A 100 24.75 0.11 1.40
C GLY A 100 25.15 -1.31 1.01
N ILE A 101 24.57 -1.89 -0.04
CA ILE A 101 25.16 -3.10 -0.63
C ILE A 101 26.51 -2.73 -1.24
N ASN A 102 27.54 -3.51 -0.95
CA ASN A 102 28.86 -3.43 -1.58
C ASN A 102 29.44 -4.85 -1.68
N CYS A 103 28.97 -5.57 -2.69
CA CYS A 103 29.27 -6.98 -2.93
C CYS A 103 30.66 -7.15 -3.55
N GLY A 104 31.66 -6.77 -2.77
CA GLY A 104 32.98 -7.41 -2.67
C GLY A 104 33.19 -8.03 -1.28
N ASN A 105 32.48 -7.54 -0.25
CA ASN A 105 32.51 -8.06 1.13
C ASN A 105 31.10 -8.20 1.75
N ASP A 106 30.11 -7.41 1.30
CA ASP A 106 28.75 -7.44 1.81
C ASP A 106 27.73 -7.51 0.67
N CYS A 107 27.05 -8.64 0.57
CA CYS A 107 26.22 -9.02 -0.56
C CYS A 107 24.75 -9.20 -0.18
N GLU A 108 24.37 -8.89 1.07
CA GLU A 108 22.99 -9.03 1.53
C GLU A 108 22.59 -7.82 2.37
N GLN A 109 21.35 -7.35 2.19
CA GLN A 109 20.81 -6.27 3.02
C GLN A 109 19.29 -6.42 3.14
N ASP A 110 18.75 -6.11 4.30
CA ASP A 110 17.30 -6.06 4.52
C ASP A 110 16.78 -4.66 4.16
N PHE A 111 15.74 -4.63 3.34
CA PHE A 111 15.05 -3.40 2.93
C PHE A 111 13.60 -3.43 3.35
N ALA A 112 12.98 -2.26 3.49
CA ALA A 112 11.54 -2.19 3.68
C ALA A 112 10.80 -2.80 2.47
N ASP A 113 9.61 -3.35 2.69
CA ASP A 113 8.70 -3.74 1.61
C ASP A 113 8.48 -2.57 0.63
N GLN A 114 8.46 -2.91 -0.66
CA GLN A 114 8.45 -2.07 -1.85
C GLN A 114 9.64 -1.16 -2.05
N ALA A 115 10.74 -1.35 -1.33
CA ALA A 115 11.96 -0.62 -1.63
C ALA A 115 12.38 -0.88 -3.08
N GLU A 116 12.55 0.21 -3.83
CA GLU A 116 13.23 0.20 -5.12
C GLU A 116 14.72 0.43 -4.85
N VAL A 117 15.54 -0.55 -5.22
CA VAL A 117 16.98 -0.54 -5.02
C VAL A 117 17.66 -0.53 -6.37
N ASN A 118 18.54 0.45 -6.58
CA ASN A 118 19.31 0.55 -7.82
C ASN A 118 20.70 -0.03 -7.63
N LEU A 119 21.00 -1.14 -8.32
CA LEU A 119 22.30 -1.79 -8.28
C LEU A 119 23.21 -1.30 -9.42
N ILE A 120 24.47 -1.07 -9.10
CA ILE A 120 25.51 -0.65 -10.04
C ILE A 120 26.60 -1.72 -10.06
N ALA A 121 26.79 -2.36 -11.21
CA ALA A 121 27.87 -3.30 -11.45
C ALA A 121 29.11 -2.57 -12.02
N THR A 122 30.24 -2.66 -11.32
CA THR A 122 31.52 -2.08 -11.73
C THR A 122 32.52 -3.20 -12.02
N PRO A 123 32.89 -3.45 -13.29
CA PRO A 123 33.89 -4.47 -13.64
C PRO A 123 35.27 -4.13 -13.08
N ASP A 124 36.03 -5.17 -12.73
CA ASP A 124 37.46 -5.02 -12.42
C ASP A 124 38.28 -4.85 -13.71
N THR A 125 39.57 -4.51 -13.57
CA THR A 125 40.49 -4.42 -14.72
C THR A 125 40.52 -5.73 -15.50
N ASP A 126 40.44 -5.64 -16.83
CA ASP A 126 40.37 -6.78 -17.77
C ASP A 126 39.08 -7.61 -17.70
N TRP A 127 38.00 -7.05 -17.14
CA TRP A 127 36.65 -7.64 -17.13
C TRP A 127 35.62 -6.68 -17.74
N LEU A 128 34.53 -7.25 -18.24
CA LEU A 128 33.39 -6.54 -18.80
C LEU A 128 32.10 -6.99 -18.12
N PHE A 129 31.24 -6.07 -17.73
CA PHE A 129 29.88 -6.40 -17.25
C PHE A 129 29.00 -6.76 -18.46
N THR A 130 28.41 -7.96 -18.43
CA THR A 130 27.62 -8.50 -19.54
C THR A 130 26.12 -8.45 -19.29
N GLY A 131 25.68 -8.28 -18.05
CA GLY A 131 24.28 -8.02 -17.73
C GLY A 131 23.82 -8.54 -16.37
N TRP A 132 22.58 -8.17 -16.04
CA TRP A 132 21.85 -8.63 -14.87
C TRP A 132 20.98 -9.85 -15.20
N THR A 133 20.85 -10.76 -14.25
CA THR A 133 19.84 -11.83 -14.24
C THR A 133 19.27 -11.99 -12.82
N GLY A 134 18.32 -12.91 -12.62
CA GLY A 134 17.60 -13.07 -11.36
C GLY A 134 16.39 -12.13 -11.28
N ASP A 135 16.21 -11.48 -10.13
CA ASP A 135 15.08 -10.60 -9.83
C ASP A 135 15.26 -9.13 -10.30
N CYS A 136 16.48 -8.75 -10.72
CA CYS A 136 16.75 -7.41 -11.23
C CYS A 136 16.32 -7.27 -12.69
N ASP A 137 15.91 -6.07 -13.06
CA ASP A 137 15.72 -5.72 -14.47
C ASP A 137 17.05 -5.57 -15.22
N THR A 138 16.97 -5.24 -16.51
CA THR A 138 18.15 -5.07 -17.37
C THR A 138 19.05 -3.90 -16.97
N GLU A 139 18.55 -2.95 -16.19
CA GLU A 139 19.30 -1.79 -15.71
C GLU A 139 19.87 -1.99 -14.29
N GLY A 140 19.46 -3.06 -13.60
CA GLY A 140 19.88 -3.36 -12.22
C GLY A 140 18.93 -2.82 -11.16
N LEU A 141 17.73 -2.40 -11.54
CA LEU A 141 16.68 -1.99 -10.63
C LEU A 141 15.93 -3.22 -10.12
N VAL A 142 15.64 -3.25 -8.82
CA VAL A 142 14.82 -4.29 -8.19
C VAL A 142 13.86 -3.68 -7.18
N ARG A 143 12.60 -4.12 -7.22
CA ARG A 143 11.54 -3.74 -6.27
C ARG A 143 11.25 -4.89 -5.32
N LEU A 144 11.48 -4.69 -4.02
CA LEU A 144 11.40 -5.75 -3.01
C LEU A 144 9.98 -5.92 -2.47
N HIS A 145 9.31 -7.01 -2.82
CA HIS A 145 7.99 -7.42 -2.28
C HIS A 145 8.02 -8.80 -1.60
N LYS A 146 9.20 -9.41 -1.61
CA LYS A 146 9.61 -10.66 -0.98
C LYS A 146 11.12 -10.67 -0.98
N ASP A 147 11.74 -11.70 -0.39
CA ASP A 147 13.19 -11.87 -0.52
C ASP A 147 13.54 -12.08 -2.00
N LYS A 148 14.56 -11.35 -2.48
CA LYS A 148 14.96 -11.33 -3.90
C LYS A 148 16.44 -11.56 -4.07
N THR A 149 16.81 -12.12 -5.22
CA THR A 149 18.20 -12.35 -5.61
C THR A 149 18.51 -11.75 -6.98
N CYS A 150 19.46 -10.82 -7.02
CA CYS A 150 20.00 -10.27 -8.28
C CYS A 150 21.39 -10.81 -8.58
N ILE A 151 21.68 -11.12 -9.84
CA ILE A 151 22.96 -11.69 -10.27
C ILE A 151 23.60 -10.81 -11.33
N ALA A 152 24.81 -10.30 -11.07
CA ALA A 152 25.63 -9.61 -12.09
C ALA A 152 26.61 -10.60 -12.74
N THR A 153 26.69 -10.59 -14.07
CA THR A 153 27.70 -11.38 -14.79
C THR A 153 28.80 -10.49 -15.35
N PHE A 154 30.04 -10.89 -15.12
CA PHE A 154 31.24 -10.28 -15.66
C PHE A 154 32.03 -11.31 -16.47
N GLU A 155 32.50 -10.94 -17.65
CA GLU A 155 33.34 -11.79 -18.50
C GLU A 155 34.75 -11.21 -18.65
N SER A 156 35.74 -12.09 -18.66
CA SER A 156 37.14 -11.73 -18.85
C SER A 156 37.36 -11.22 -20.28
N THR A 157 37.98 -10.04 -20.42
CA THR A 157 38.38 -9.49 -21.73
C THR A 157 39.72 -10.03 -22.20
N VAL A 158 40.49 -10.69 -21.33
CA VAL A 158 41.69 -11.42 -21.75
C VAL A 158 41.30 -12.74 -22.40
N GLN A 159 41.60 -12.87 -23.69
CA GLN A 159 41.51 -14.11 -24.44
C GLN A 159 42.44 -15.15 -23.81
N PRO A 160 42.04 -16.43 -23.70
CA PRO A 160 42.95 -17.48 -23.28
C PRO A 160 44.14 -17.49 -24.25
N VAL A 161 45.35 -17.35 -23.72
CA VAL A 161 46.55 -17.52 -24.53
C VAL A 161 46.63 -18.98 -24.92
N ASP A 162 46.30 -19.31 -26.17
CA ASP A 162 46.59 -20.62 -26.74
C ASP A 162 48.09 -20.82 -26.72
N ILE A 163 48.57 -21.61 -25.76
CA ILE A 163 49.95 -22.05 -25.73
C ILE A 163 50.10 -23.07 -26.86
N ILE A 164 50.46 -22.60 -28.05
CA ILE A 164 50.86 -23.51 -29.13
C ILE A 164 52.06 -24.30 -28.60
N PRO A 165 52.00 -25.64 -28.53
CA PRO A 165 53.16 -26.43 -28.21
C PRO A 165 54.22 -26.14 -29.27
N VAL A 166 55.33 -25.50 -28.87
CA VAL A 166 56.48 -25.35 -29.76
C VAL A 166 57.04 -26.76 -29.96
N ASP A 167 56.70 -27.37 -31.10
CA ASP A 167 57.40 -28.54 -31.59
C ASP A 167 58.83 -28.12 -31.97
N ASN A 168 59.75 -28.30 -31.02
CA ASN A 168 61.18 -28.24 -31.29
C ASN A 168 61.59 -29.51 -32.07
N ALA A 169 61.16 -29.59 -33.32
CA ALA A 169 61.73 -30.46 -34.33
C ALA A 169 62.26 -29.59 -35.48
N ASP A 170 63.32 -28.84 -35.19
CA ASP A 170 64.17 -28.24 -36.22
C ASP A 170 64.78 -29.37 -37.05
N THR A 171 64.18 -29.66 -38.20
CA THR A 171 64.85 -30.33 -39.32
C THR A 171 65.15 -29.27 -40.38
N PRO A 172 66.31 -29.35 -41.07
CA PRO A 172 66.77 -28.27 -41.92
C PRO A 172 65.80 -28.00 -43.08
N ILE A 173 65.46 -26.71 -43.26
CA ILE A 173 64.69 -26.20 -44.39
C ILE A 173 65.46 -26.51 -45.70
N ASP A 174 64.89 -27.40 -46.51
CA ASP A 174 65.29 -27.59 -47.91
C ASP A 174 64.48 -26.61 -48.80
N THR A 175 65.15 -25.58 -49.32
CA THR A 175 64.55 -24.47 -50.07
C THR A 175 64.38 -24.76 -51.56
N THR A 176 63.77 -25.87 -51.96
CA THR A 176 63.35 -26.04 -53.37
C THR A 176 62.01 -26.76 -53.52
N ASP A 177 60.90 -26.05 -53.33
CA ASP A 177 59.70 -26.33 -54.13
C ASP A 177 58.86 -25.05 -54.31
N ASN A 178 58.77 -24.61 -55.57
CA ASN A 178 57.85 -23.58 -56.03
C ASN A 178 56.64 -24.32 -56.63
N ASN A 179 55.61 -24.56 -55.83
CA ASN A 179 54.30 -24.94 -56.36
C ASN A 179 53.16 -24.37 -55.48
N PRO A 180 52.15 -23.70 -56.05
CA PRO A 180 51.05 -23.14 -55.28
C PRO A 180 50.11 -24.25 -54.81
N ILE A 181 49.86 -24.33 -53.51
CA ILE A 181 48.91 -25.28 -52.92
C ILE A 181 47.49 -24.74 -53.13
N ASN A 182 46.76 -25.45 -53.99
CA ASN A 182 45.32 -25.36 -54.20
C ASN A 182 44.60 -26.06 -53.04
N ILE A 183 43.75 -25.35 -52.30
CA ILE A 183 42.92 -25.92 -51.22
C ILE A 183 41.53 -26.24 -51.79
N PRO A 184 41.10 -27.51 -51.85
CA PRO A 184 39.69 -27.86 -52.01
C PRO A 184 39.09 -28.08 -50.62
N ILE A 185 38.06 -27.31 -50.26
CA ILE A 185 37.24 -27.60 -49.08
C ILE A 185 35.95 -28.26 -49.58
N THR A 186 35.81 -29.54 -49.26
CA THR A 186 34.65 -30.39 -49.50
C THR A 186 33.55 -30.13 -48.47
N ASP A 187 32.33 -29.93 -48.95
CA ASP A 187 31.09 -29.83 -48.19
C ASP A 187 30.78 -31.11 -47.39
N VAL A 188 30.34 -30.92 -46.15
CA VAL A 188 29.77 -31.96 -45.28
C VAL A 188 28.24 -31.98 -45.50
N PRO A 189 27.60 -33.13 -45.76
CA PRO A 189 26.15 -33.21 -45.91
C PRO A 189 25.48 -33.38 -44.53
N ILE A 190 24.39 -32.64 -44.29
CA ILE A 190 23.45 -32.93 -43.20
C ILE A 190 22.12 -33.30 -43.85
N THR A 191 21.61 -34.47 -43.45
CA THR A 191 20.43 -35.16 -43.97
C THR A 191 19.11 -34.51 -43.55
N ASP A 192 18.24 -34.33 -44.54
CA ASP A 192 16.79 -34.08 -44.38
C ASP A 192 16.10 -35.27 -43.71
N VAL A 193 15.30 -34.99 -42.68
CA VAL A 193 14.16 -35.84 -42.29
C VAL A 193 12.91 -34.96 -42.35
N ILE A 194 12.13 -35.18 -43.41
CA ILE A 194 10.74 -34.76 -43.54
C ILE A 194 9.90 -35.86 -42.87
N ASP A 195 9.12 -35.51 -41.84
CA ASP A 195 7.88 -36.22 -41.57
C ASP A 195 6.72 -35.23 -41.62
N ASN A 196 5.75 -35.60 -42.43
CA ASN A 196 4.63 -34.82 -42.91
C ASN A 196 3.39 -35.61 -42.49
N THR A 197 2.77 -35.25 -41.37
CA THR A 197 1.45 -35.75 -41.01
C THR A 197 0.50 -34.57 -40.79
N THR A 198 -0.34 -34.36 -41.80
CA THR A 198 -1.61 -33.65 -41.67
C THR A 198 -2.55 -34.50 -40.82
N ASP A 199 -3.03 -33.97 -39.70
CA ASP A 199 -4.30 -34.41 -39.13
C ASP A 199 -5.22 -33.21 -38.91
N ASN A 200 -6.35 -33.27 -39.59
CA ASN A 200 -7.47 -32.36 -39.53
C ASN A 200 -8.51 -33.07 -38.66
N SER A 201 -8.50 -32.82 -37.35
CA SER A 201 -9.62 -33.19 -36.48
C SER A 201 -10.18 -31.96 -35.78
N THR A 202 -11.36 -31.56 -36.25
CA THR A 202 -12.36 -30.83 -35.49
C THR A 202 -12.87 -31.75 -34.38
N ASP A 203 -12.52 -31.48 -33.14
CA ASP A 203 -13.26 -32.00 -31.99
C ASP A 203 -13.54 -30.89 -30.98
N ILE A 204 -14.82 -30.52 -30.92
CA ILE A 204 -15.47 -29.87 -29.79
C ILE A 204 -15.68 -30.96 -28.73
N PRO A 205 -15.30 -30.74 -27.47
CA PRO A 205 -16.00 -31.36 -26.35
C PRO A 205 -16.75 -30.28 -25.58
N THR A 206 -18.07 -30.41 -25.65
CA THR A 206 -19.04 -29.82 -24.73
C THR A 206 -18.88 -30.38 -23.33
N ASP A 207 -18.86 -29.48 -22.36
CA ASP A 207 -19.60 -29.49 -21.09
C ASP A 207 -19.43 -30.65 -20.08
N THR A 208 -19.40 -30.23 -18.81
CA THR A 208 -19.58 -30.97 -17.56
C THR A 208 -18.41 -31.81 -17.04
N THR A 209 -17.60 -31.20 -16.17
CA THR A 209 -17.70 -31.42 -14.71
C THR A 209 -16.90 -30.32 -14.00
N ASP A 210 -17.57 -29.25 -13.57
CA ASP A 210 -17.07 -28.35 -12.53
C ASP A 210 -16.94 -29.13 -11.22
N SER A 211 -15.80 -29.80 -11.04
CA SER A 211 -15.30 -30.09 -9.72
C SER A 211 -14.85 -28.76 -9.13
N VAL A 212 -15.67 -28.24 -8.22
CA VAL A 212 -15.37 -27.11 -7.36
C VAL A 212 -14.04 -27.37 -6.64
N ASP A 213 -12.97 -26.85 -7.22
CA ASP A 213 -11.72 -26.62 -6.51
C ASP A 213 -11.85 -25.25 -5.82
N ASN A 214 -12.22 -25.29 -4.54
CA ASN A 214 -12.24 -24.13 -3.65
C ASN A 214 -10.80 -23.73 -3.25
N SER A 215 -9.95 -23.41 -4.22
CA SER A 215 -8.61 -22.87 -3.96
C SER A 215 -7.99 -22.00 -5.07
N ASN A 216 -8.76 -21.52 -6.05
CA ASN A 216 -8.26 -20.53 -7.02
C ASN A 216 -8.22 -19.12 -6.40
N GLU A 217 -7.17 -18.82 -5.63
CA GLU A 217 -6.64 -17.45 -5.65
C GLU A 217 -6.20 -17.20 -7.09
N LEU A 218 -7.07 -16.56 -7.87
CA LEU A 218 -6.71 -16.09 -9.20
C LEU A 218 -5.48 -15.19 -9.02
N GLU A 219 -4.39 -15.50 -9.74
CA GLU A 219 -3.23 -14.63 -9.88
C GLU A 219 -3.67 -13.33 -10.56
N ILE A 220 -4.11 -12.36 -9.77
CA ILE A 220 -4.65 -11.09 -10.23
C ILE A 220 -3.62 -10.00 -9.95
N ASP A 221 -3.19 -9.32 -11.01
CA ASP A 221 -2.52 -8.01 -10.97
C ASP A 221 -3.57 -6.97 -11.39
N GLY A 222 -4.25 -6.41 -10.39
CA GLY A 222 -5.42 -5.56 -10.56
C GLY A 222 -5.06 -4.10 -10.85
N ASN A 223 -3.88 -3.65 -10.42
CA ASN A 223 -3.36 -2.30 -10.69
C ASN A 223 -2.45 -2.26 -11.93
N GLY A 224 -2.01 -3.42 -12.45
CA GLY A 224 -1.22 -3.55 -13.67
C GLY A 224 0.25 -3.19 -13.48
N ASP A 225 0.79 -3.30 -12.26
CA ASP A 225 2.17 -2.94 -11.96
C ASP A 225 3.16 -4.10 -12.16
N GLY A 226 2.67 -5.25 -12.61
CA GLY A 226 3.44 -6.46 -12.87
C GLY A 226 3.71 -7.31 -11.63
N ILE A 227 3.20 -6.89 -10.45
CA ILE A 227 3.22 -7.65 -9.21
C ILE A 227 1.80 -8.16 -8.97
N LEU A 228 1.66 -9.40 -8.48
CA LEU A 228 0.35 -9.92 -8.11
C LEU A 228 -0.16 -9.20 -6.86
N ASP A 229 -1.45 -8.87 -6.82
CA ASP A 229 -2.07 -8.18 -5.69
C ASP A 229 -1.92 -8.98 -4.39
N SER A 230 -1.89 -10.32 -4.47
CA SER A 230 -1.65 -11.21 -3.31
C SER A 230 -0.24 -11.08 -2.73
N GLU A 231 0.71 -10.51 -3.49
CA GLU A 231 2.07 -10.20 -3.06
C GLU A 231 2.21 -8.75 -2.54
N GLN A 232 1.11 -7.98 -2.47
CA GLN A 232 1.12 -6.56 -2.09
C GLN A 232 0.15 -6.28 -0.94
N ILE A 233 0.66 -5.96 0.25
CA ILE A 233 -0.19 -5.72 1.44
C ILE A 233 -1.01 -4.42 1.40
N TYR A 234 -0.79 -3.58 0.39
CA TYR A 234 -1.47 -2.29 0.15
C TYR A 234 -2.25 -2.29 -1.19
N VAL A 235 -2.39 -3.45 -1.83
CA VAL A 235 -3.25 -3.65 -3.00
C VAL A 235 -4.21 -4.80 -2.70
N ILE A 236 -5.47 -4.65 -3.09
CA ILE A 236 -6.43 -5.76 -3.01
C ILE A 236 -7.38 -5.70 -4.19
N THR A 237 -7.62 -6.85 -4.83
CA THR A 237 -8.70 -7.01 -5.79
C THR A 237 -9.82 -7.88 -5.22
N ILE A 238 -11.04 -7.35 -5.27
CA ILE A 238 -12.26 -8.04 -4.84
C ILE A 238 -13.32 -7.97 -5.94
N PRO A 239 -14.24 -8.95 -6.02
CA PRO A 239 -15.40 -8.83 -6.90
C PRO A 239 -16.27 -7.64 -6.48
N ASP A 240 -16.78 -6.89 -7.45
CA ASP A 240 -17.75 -5.82 -7.21
C ASP A 240 -19.16 -6.40 -6.96
N ALA A 241 -19.97 -5.67 -6.19
CA ALA A 241 -21.23 -6.18 -5.66
C ALA A 241 -22.38 -6.26 -6.67
N ILE A 242 -22.24 -5.66 -7.87
CA ILE A 242 -23.34 -5.50 -8.83
C ILE A 242 -23.13 -6.33 -10.08
N THR A 243 -21.93 -6.30 -10.65
CA THR A 243 -21.62 -6.90 -11.94
C THR A 243 -20.80 -8.18 -11.82
N GLY A 244 -20.20 -8.44 -10.66
CA GLY A 244 -19.26 -9.54 -10.46
C GLY A 244 -17.97 -9.40 -11.26
N LYS A 245 -17.69 -8.21 -11.83
CA LYS A 245 -16.34 -7.81 -12.24
C LYS A 245 -15.55 -7.45 -10.99
N TYR A 246 -14.45 -6.71 -11.14
CA TYR A 246 -13.51 -6.48 -10.05
C TYR A 246 -13.42 -5.00 -9.69
N LEU A 247 -13.15 -4.76 -8.41
CA LEU A 247 -12.59 -3.52 -7.89
C LEU A 247 -11.18 -3.82 -7.42
N THR A 248 -10.22 -3.00 -7.82
CA THR A 248 -8.88 -2.99 -7.19
C THR A 248 -8.74 -1.72 -6.36
N LEU A 249 -8.30 -1.87 -5.12
CA LEU A 249 -7.94 -0.79 -4.23
C LEU A 249 -6.43 -0.82 -4.03
N GLU A 250 -5.77 0.31 -4.28
CA GLU A 250 -4.37 0.55 -3.98
C GLU A 250 -4.28 1.72 -2.99
N SER A 251 -3.81 1.48 -1.76
CA SER A 251 -3.67 2.49 -0.70
C SER A 251 -2.30 3.18 -0.64
N HIS A 252 -1.39 2.79 -1.53
CA HIS A 252 0.01 3.20 -1.60
C HIS A 252 0.87 2.76 -0.41
N ILE A 253 2.20 2.85 -0.58
CA ILE A 253 3.22 2.34 0.34
C ILE A 253 3.04 2.90 1.76
N GLY A 254 3.13 2.01 2.77
CA GLY A 254 3.04 2.36 4.18
C GLY A 254 1.62 2.39 4.77
N CYS A 255 0.61 2.00 3.98
CA CYS A 255 -0.80 1.96 4.39
C CYS A 255 -1.43 0.59 4.12
N PRO A 256 -1.10 -0.45 4.91
CA PRO A 256 -1.60 -1.79 4.65
C PRO A 256 -3.13 -1.85 4.75
N ILE A 257 -3.74 -2.61 3.84
CA ILE A 257 -5.18 -2.86 3.78
C ILE A 257 -5.47 -4.04 4.68
N LYS A 258 -6.33 -3.85 5.67
CA LYS A 258 -6.68 -4.89 6.64
C LYS A 258 -7.91 -5.67 6.26
N ILE A 259 -8.91 -4.98 5.71
CA ILE A 259 -10.14 -5.58 5.20
C ILE A 259 -10.63 -4.73 4.03
N ALA A 260 -11.19 -5.40 3.02
CA ALA A 260 -12.01 -4.78 2.01
C ALA A 260 -13.19 -5.69 1.66
N SER A 261 -14.35 -5.10 1.38
CA SER A 261 -15.55 -5.80 0.94
C SER A 261 -16.38 -4.91 0.03
N ALA A 262 -17.09 -5.52 -0.92
CA ALA A 262 -18.00 -4.80 -1.81
C ALA A 262 -19.45 -5.07 -1.38
N HIS A 263 -20.27 -4.03 -1.43
CA HIS A 263 -21.65 -4.02 -0.97
C HIS A 263 -22.55 -3.34 -2.01
N ILE A 264 -23.81 -3.77 -2.08
CA ILE A 264 -24.82 -3.04 -2.84
C ILE A 264 -25.30 -1.81 -2.04
N GLU A 265 -25.93 -0.86 -2.73
CA GLU A 265 -26.45 0.36 -2.08
C GLU A 265 -27.52 0.06 -1.03
N GLU A 266 -28.39 -0.93 -1.28
CA GLU A 266 -29.47 -1.35 -0.38
C GLU A 266 -28.96 -1.91 0.97
N GLU A 267 -27.68 -2.30 1.05
CA GLU A 267 -27.04 -2.74 2.29
C GLU A 267 -26.57 -1.57 3.16
N GLN A 268 -26.60 -0.34 2.64
CA GLN A 268 -26.36 0.85 3.44
C GLN A 268 -27.60 1.19 4.28
N ALA A 269 -27.39 1.89 5.40
CA ALA A 269 -28.51 2.23 6.28
C ALA A 269 -29.56 3.13 5.60
N PHE A 270 -29.17 3.88 4.57
CA PHE A 270 -30.04 4.69 3.72
C PHE A 270 -29.53 4.69 2.28
N GLU A 271 -30.44 4.71 1.30
CA GLU A 271 -30.12 4.88 -0.12
C GLU A 271 -29.84 6.36 -0.45
N SER A 272 -29.03 6.61 -1.49
CA SER A 272 -28.79 7.95 -2.02
C SER A 272 -29.83 8.26 -3.09
N GLU A 273 -30.83 9.09 -2.75
CA GLU A 273 -32.00 9.44 -3.59
C GLU A 273 -31.68 9.90 -5.05
N ASP A 274 -30.45 10.35 -5.31
CA ASP A 274 -30.05 11.06 -6.53
C ASP A 274 -28.94 10.36 -7.32
N TYR A 275 -28.41 9.21 -6.89
CA TYR A 275 -27.24 8.59 -7.52
C TYR A 275 -27.40 7.09 -7.65
N SER A 276 -26.78 6.53 -8.69
CA SER A 276 -26.64 5.09 -8.90
C SER A 276 -25.18 4.66 -8.79
N PHE A 277 -24.97 3.45 -8.28
CA PHE A 277 -23.64 2.85 -8.05
C PHE A 277 -23.47 1.61 -8.93
N PRO A 278 -23.03 1.75 -10.20
CA PRO A 278 -23.01 0.64 -11.15
C PRO A 278 -22.03 -0.49 -10.82
N GLN A 279 -21.15 -0.31 -9.82
CA GLN A 279 -20.26 -1.35 -9.28
C GLN A 279 -20.39 -1.49 -7.76
N GLY A 280 -21.45 -0.93 -7.18
CA GLY A 280 -21.68 -0.92 -5.74
C GLY A 280 -20.74 0.02 -4.99
N ILE A 281 -20.58 -0.29 -3.71
CA ILE A 281 -19.85 0.47 -2.70
C ILE A 281 -18.76 -0.43 -2.15
N ILE A 282 -17.53 0.05 -2.11
CA ILE A 282 -16.44 -0.63 -1.41
C ILE A 282 -16.38 -0.11 0.03
N TYR A 283 -16.22 -1.02 0.97
CA TYR A 283 -15.82 -0.75 2.34
C TYR A 283 -14.38 -1.22 2.52
N TYR A 284 -13.52 -0.42 3.12
CA TYR A 284 -12.17 -0.85 3.48
C TYR A 284 -11.65 -0.19 4.76
N GLU A 285 -10.73 -0.88 5.44
CA GLU A 285 -10.00 -0.39 6.63
C GLU A 285 -8.49 -0.38 6.34
N LEU A 286 -7.87 0.78 6.51
CA LEU A 286 -6.42 0.98 6.40
C LEU A 286 -5.81 1.19 7.78
N GLN A 287 -4.58 0.73 7.98
CA GLN A 287 -3.81 0.93 9.22
C GLN A 287 -2.74 2.01 9.05
N CYS A 288 -3.17 3.24 8.78
CA CYS A 288 -2.27 4.38 8.66
C CYS A 288 -3.01 5.72 8.84
N LYS A 289 -2.23 6.80 8.98
CA LYS A 289 -2.77 8.16 9.20
C LYS A 289 -3.08 8.94 7.93
N LYS A 290 -2.53 8.51 6.80
CA LYS A 290 -2.71 9.16 5.51
C LYS A 290 -2.47 8.17 4.40
N ALA A 291 -3.47 7.98 3.54
CA ALA A 291 -3.38 7.11 2.39
C ALA A 291 -3.63 7.90 1.11
N ASN A 292 -2.86 7.59 0.06
CA ASN A 292 -3.22 7.98 -1.29
C ASN A 292 -3.95 6.79 -1.89
N ILE A 293 -5.20 6.98 -2.28
CA ILE A 293 -6.05 5.90 -2.77
C ILE A 293 -6.11 5.98 -4.28
N THR A 294 -5.83 4.86 -4.95
CA THR A 294 -6.29 4.60 -6.31
C THR A 294 -7.33 3.50 -6.26
N MET A 295 -8.53 3.79 -6.74
CA MET A 295 -9.56 2.79 -7.02
C MET A 295 -9.57 2.48 -8.51
N TYR A 296 -9.56 1.21 -8.89
CA TYR A 296 -9.70 0.72 -10.26
C TYR A 296 -11.05 0.01 -10.41
N PHE A 297 -11.83 0.48 -11.38
CA PHE A 297 -13.22 0.09 -11.64
C PHE A 297 -13.26 -0.82 -12.87
N HIS A 298 -12.89 -2.10 -12.71
CA HIS A 298 -12.71 -3.01 -13.83
C HIS A 298 -14.03 -3.27 -14.57
N GLY A 299 -13.97 -3.25 -15.90
CA GLY A 299 -15.17 -3.34 -16.75
C GLY A 299 -15.81 -1.99 -17.08
N MET A 300 -15.37 -0.90 -16.45
CA MET A 300 -15.76 0.46 -16.82
C MET A 300 -14.70 1.12 -17.70
N SER A 301 -14.87 1.08 -19.01
CA SER A 301 -13.89 1.61 -19.98
C SER A 301 -14.06 3.08 -20.36
N ARG A 302 -15.15 3.72 -19.92
CA ARG A 302 -15.46 5.14 -20.18
C ARG A 302 -16.50 5.66 -19.21
N PHE A 303 -16.45 6.96 -18.91
CA PHE A 303 -17.53 7.66 -18.21
C PHE A 303 -18.58 8.14 -19.20
N ARG A 304 -19.82 7.65 -19.06
CA ARG A 304 -20.96 8.14 -19.88
C ARG A 304 -21.57 9.42 -19.33
N MET A 305 -21.37 9.68 -18.05
CA MET A 305 -21.83 10.84 -17.30
C MET A 305 -20.70 11.29 -16.38
N LYS A 306 -20.78 12.52 -15.84
CA LYS A 306 -19.75 13.01 -14.92
C LYS A 306 -19.74 12.15 -13.65
N PRO A 307 -18.65 11.44 -13.35
CA PRO A 307 -18.57 10.62 -12.14
C PRO A 307 -18.41 11.50 -10.90
N VAL A 308 -18.85 10.96 -9.76
CA VAL A 308 -18.53 11.43 -8.41
C VAL A 308 -18.11 10.25 -7.56
N TYR A 309 -17.38 10.49 -6.47
CA TYR A 309 -17.13 9.46 -5.46
C TYR A 309 -18.06 9.79 -4.30
N LYS A 310 -19.06 8.94 -4.11
CA LYS A 310 -20.09 9.12 -3.11
C LYS A 310 -19.80 8.21 -1.94
N LYS A 311 -19.93 8.76 -0.74
CA LYS A 311 -19.66 8.09 0.52
C LYS A 311 -20.87 8.11 1.42
N PHE A 312 -21.06 7.02 2.14
CA PHE A 312 -22.01 6.94 3.23
C PHE A 312 -21.25 6.93 4.56
N GLY A 313 -21.08 8.11 5.15
CA GLY A 313 -20.11 8.28 6.23
C GLY A 313 -20.41 9.45 7.15
N SER A 314 -19.74 9.48 8.30
CA SER A 314 -19.85 10.59 9.24
C SER A 314 -19.25 11.87 8.61
N LEU A 315 -19.99 12.98 8.63
CA LEU A 315 -19.46 14.28 8.21
C LEU A 315 -18.43 14.83 9.22
N ILE A 316 -18.58 14.44 10.49
CA ILE A 316 -17.60 14.65 11.55
C ILE A 316 -16.99 13.28 11.86
N PRO A 317 -15.71 13.05 11.53
CA PRO A 317 -15.04 11.76 11.72
C PRO A 317 -15.18 11.24 13.17
N GLY A 318 -15.64 9.99 13.32
CA GLY A 318 -15.92 9.36 14.62
C GLY A 318 -17.28 9.69 15.26
N ASP A 319 -18.07 10.62 14.71
CA ASP A 319 -19.40 10.98 15.21
C ASP A 319 -20.52 10.42 14.31
N LEU A 320 -21.03 9.24 14.70
CA LEU A 320 -22.10 8.54 13.99
C LEU A 320 -23.43 9.33 13.93
N SER A 321 -23.62 10.38 14.74
CA SER A 321 -24.81 11.23 14.64
C SER A 321 -24.81 12.10 13.38
N THR A 322 -23.66 12.21 12.72
CA THR A 322 -23.47 13.00 11.48
C THR A 322 -23.43 12.14 10.22
N LEU A 323 -23.82 10.86 10.33
CA LEU A 323 -23.84 9.92 9.22
C LEU A 323 -24.75 10.42 8.09
N SER A 324 -24.19 10.57 6.90
CA SER A 324 -24.91 11.09 5.74
C SER A 324 -24.26 10.66 4.43
N TRP A 325 -25.00 10.83 3.34
CA TRP A 325 -24.45 10.73 1.99
C TRP A 325 -23.78 12.04 1.58
N TYR A 326 -22.51 11.99 1.19
CA TYR A 326 -21.81 13.15 0.65
C TYR A 326 -20.87 12.78 -0.50
N THR A 327 -20.52 13.79 -1.29
CA THR A 327 -19.50 13.64 -2.35
C THR A 327 -18.14 13.93 -1.74
N LEU A 328 -17.20 12.98 -1.86
CA LEU A 328 -15.82 13.19 -1.42
C LEU A 328 -15.17 14.28 -2.30
N PRO A 329 -14.61 15.35 -1.72
CA PRO A 329 -13.96 16.40 -2.49
C PRO A 329 -12.63 15.93 -3.08
N ASN A 330 -12.14 16.65 -4.10
CA ASN A 330 -10.81 16.49 -4.68
C ASN A 330 -10.50 15.11 -5.28
N VAL A 331 -11.52 14.35 -5.66
CA VAL A 331 -11.35 13.08 -6.37
C VAL A 331 -11.05 13.34 -7.83
N ILE A 332 -9.97 12.74 -8.33
CA ILE A 332 -9.54 12.81 -9.72
C ILE A 332 -10.00 11.53 -10.42
N PHE A 333 -10.78 11.65 -11.49
CA PHE A 333 -11.25 10.52 -12.29
C PHE A 333 -10.54 10.46 -13.63
N ASN A 334 -10.03 9.29 -14.00
CA ASN A 334 -9.38 9.05 -15.29
C ASN A 334 -9.83 7.71 -15.90
N ILE A 335 -9.41 7.47 -17.15
CA ILE A 335 -9.38 6.14 -17.74
C ILE A 335 -7.91 5.79 -17.94
N GLU A 336 -7.44 4.72 -17.29
CA GLU A 336 -6.07 4.24 -17.36
C GLU A 336 -6.02 2.91 -18.11
N THR A 337 -4.86 2.56 -18.65
CA THR A 337 -4.67 1.26 -19.32
C THR A 337 -4.02 0.31 -18.33
N VAL A 338 -4.78 -0.68 -17.88
CA VAL A 338 -4.32 -1.74 -16.97
C VAL A 338 -4.32 -3.04 -17.74
N ASN A 339 -3.17 -3.70 -17.86
CA ASN A 339 -3.03 -4.98 -18.58
C ASN A 339 -3.65 -4.94 -20.00
N GLY A 340 -3.40 -3.84 -20.72
CA GLY A 340 -3.89 -3.61 -22.08
C GLY A 340 -5.38 -3.26 -22.21
N LYS A 341 -6.11 -3.10 -21.10
CA LYS A 341 -7.54 -2.76 -21.08
C LYS A 341 -7.79 -1.37 -20.49
N PRO A 342 -8.72 -0.58 -21.04
CA PRO A 342 -9.14 0.68 -20.43
C PRO A 342 -9.96 0.42 -19.16
N VAL A 343 -9.53 1.01 -18.05
CA VAL A 343 -10.13 0.88 -16.72
C VAL A 343 -10.35 2.27 -16.13
N ALA A 344 -11.55 2.55 -15.64
CA ALA A 344 -11.83 3.79 -14.93
C ALA A 344 -11.11 3.80 -13.58
N THR A 345 -10.53 4.95 -13.23
CA THR A 345 -9.86 5.14 -11.95
C THR A 345 -10.44 6.32 -11.18
N ALA A 346 -10.40 6.23 -9.85
CA ALA A 346 -10.60 7.37 -8.96
C ALA A 346 -9.40 7.49 -8.02
N LYS A 347 -8.78 8.67 -7.99
CA LYS A 347 -7.60 8.98 -7.17
C LYS A 347 -7.93 10.07 -6.16
N PHE A 348 -7.62 9.84 -4.89
CA PHE A 348 -7.87 10.78 -3.81
C PHE A 348 -6.95 10.52 -2.61
N THR A 349 -6.95 11.41 -1.62
CA THR A 349 -6.18 11.25 -0.39
C THR A 349 -7.13 11.21 0.78
N LEU A 350 -6.92 10.27 1.70
CA LEU A 350 -7.60 10.20 2.99
C LEU A 350 -6.61 10.49 4.11
N ILE A 351 -7.08 11.17 5.15
CA ILE A 351 -6.31 11.48 6.36
C ILE A 351 -7.16 11.03 7.55
N ASP A 352 -6.53 10.35 8.50
CA ASP A 352 -7.13 9.87 9.75
C ASP A 352 -7.75 11.02 10.54
N GLY A 353 -9.05 10.88 10.84
CA GLY A 353 -9.85 11.91 11.51
C GLY A 353 -10.21 13.13 10.65
N GLU A 354 -10.05 13.08 9.33
CA GLU A 354 -10.57 14.10 8.39
C GLU A 354 -11.75 13.57 7.56
N LEU A 355 -12.48 14.48 6.89
CA LEU A 355 -13.60 14.11 6.02
C LEU A 355 -13.15 13.11 4.95
N GLY A 356 -13.78 11.94 4.91
CA GLY A 356 -13.21 10.80 4.19
C GLY A 356 -13.06 9.59 5.08
N ASP A 357 -12.72 9.82 6.34
CA ASP A 357 -12.60 8.80 7.36
C ASP A 357 -13.87 8.72 8.21
N ASN A 358 -14.44 7.52 8.33
CA ASN A 358 -15.59 7.28 9.21
C ASN A 358 -15.19 7.17 10.68
N THR A 359 -13.92 6.91 10.98
CA THR A 359 -13.39 6.87 12.35
C THR A 359 -12.92 8.24 12.81
N GLY A 360 -12.69 8.41 14.12
CA GLY A 360 -12.04 9.61 14.64
C GLY A 360 -10.52 9.50 14.46
N VAL A 361 -9.75 10.41 15.07
CA VAL A 361 -8.28 10.30 15.09
C VAL A 361 -7.85 9.07 15.89
N ASP A 362 -7.65 7.96 15.21
CA ASP A 362 -7.31 6.66 15.80
C ASP A 362 -6.26 5.86 15.00
N GLY A 363 -5.70 6.49 13.95
CA GLY A 363 -4.73 5.96 12.99
C GLY A 363 -5.20 4.76 12.20
N ARG A 364 -6.52 4.63 12.08
CA ARG A 364 -7.18 3.83 11.06
C ARG A 364 -7.95 4.76 10.17
N ILE A 365 -8.13 4.34 8.92
CA ILE A 365 -9.00 5.03 7.98
C ILE A 365 -10.04 4.01 7.55
N VAL A 366 -11.31 4.33 7.75
CA VAL A 366 -12.44 3.51 7.31
C VAL A 366 -13.24 4.26 6.26
N ASP A 367 -13.32 3.71 5.06
CA ASP A 367 -14.01 4.33 3.93
C ASP A 367 -15.01 3.37 3.27
N PRO A 368 -16.31 3.56 3.53
CA PRO A 368 -17.38 3.12 2.64
C PRO A 368 -17.68 4.17 1.55
N GLY A 369 -17.39 3.83 0.31
CA GLY A 369 -17.64 4.71 -0.82
C GLY A 369 -17.69 4.00 -2.17
N GLY A 370 -18.18 4.69 -3.19
CA GLY A 370 -18.30 4.12 -4.53
C GLY A 370 -18.36 5.19 -5.60
N ILE A 371 -18.08 4.77 -6.85
CA ILE A 371 -18.28 5.64 -8.00
C ILE A 371 -19.79 5.78 -8.28
N GLY A 372 -20.28 7.01 -8.19
CA GLY A 372 -21.68 7.35 -8.35
C GLY A 372 -21.93 8.16 -9.63
N PHE A 373 -23.12 7.97 -10.20
CA PHE A 373 -23.62 8.76 -11.33
C PHE A 373 -25.04 9.25 -11.02
N LYS A 374 -25.26 10.55 -11.24
CA LYS A 374 -26.56 11.20 -11.04
C LYS A 374 -27.58 10.78 -12.10
#